data_AF-I6B3S9-F1
#
_entry.id   AF-I6B3S9-F1
#
_cell.length_a   1.000
_cell.length_b   1.000
_cell.length_c   1.000
_cell.angle_alpha   90.00
_cell.angle_beta   90.00
_cell.angle_gamma   90.00
#
_symmetry.space_group_name_H-M   'P 1'
#
loop_
_entity.id
_entity.type
_entity.pdbx_description
1 polymer ?
#
loop_
_entity_poly.entity_id
_entity_poly.type
_entity_poly.pdbx_seq_one_letter_code
_entity_poly.pdbx_strand_id
1 'polypeptide(L)'
;MSTENTTPDSGPVQAPVPPAPAVSSEDKTVAIVSYITLIGFIVAIVLHSKNKTQLGAYHLRQMLMFIIASLFVAIPFIGLIWMLVLLVLWVMGLIAAAQGKMTPMPIIGKLAIKFFPNVFQ
;
A
#
# COMPACT_ATOMS: atom_id res chain seq x y z
N MET A 1 55.07 36.15 3.16
CA MET A 1 53.67 36.46 2.81
C MET A 1 53.06 35.16 2.31
N SER A 2 52.09 34.62 3.04
CA SER A 2 51.66 33.22 2.99
C SER A 2 50.97 32.81 1.68
N THR A 3 51.26 31.58 1.26
CA THR A 3 50.55 30.79 0.24
C THR A 3 49.13 30.48 0.70
N GLU A 4 48.10 30.86 -0.05
CA GLU A 4 46.72 30.40 0.18
C GLU A 4 46.44 29.18 -0.72
N ASN A 5 46.39 28.02 -0.07
CA ASN A 5 45.94 26.75 -0.62
C ASN A 5 44.41 26.70 -0.50
N THR A 6 43.68 26.81 -1.61
CA THR A 6 42.23 26.57 -1.66
C THR A 6 41.97 25.15 -2.17
N THR A 7 41.92 24.22 -1.22
CA THR A 7 41.39 22.87 -1.41
C THR A 7 39.92 22.94 -1.87
N PRO A 8 39.49 22.23 -2.92
CA PRO A 8 38.08 22.07 -3.25
C PRO A 8 37.39 21.27 -2.14
N ASP A 9 36.30 21.82 -1.62
CA ASP A 9 35.40 21.21 -0.63
C ASP A 9 34.92 19.83 -1.08
N SER A 10 35.58 18.78 -0.58
CA SER A 10 35.13 17.40 -0.67
C SER A 10 34.03 17.16 0.36
N GLY A 11 32.87 17.75 0.15
CA GLY A 11 31.63 17.28 0.76
C GLY A 11 31.41 15.81 0.39
N PRO A 12 30.75 15.01 1.24
CA PRO A 12 30.54 13.60 0.95
C PRO A 12 29.83 13.46 -0.39
N VAL A 13 30.53 12.85 -1.36
CA VAL A 13 29.98 12.49 -2.67
C VAL A 13 28.78 11.60 -2.39
N GLN A 14 27.57 12.18 -2.41
CA GLN A 14 26.35 11.40 -2.44
C GLN A 14 26.42 10.59 -3.73
N ALA A 15 26.74 9.30 -3.59
CA ALA A 15 26.54 8.33 -4.65
C ALA A 15 25.10 8.51 -5.18
N PRO A 16 24.86 8.35 -6.49
CA PRO A 16 23.51 8.44 -7.05
C PRO A 16 22.58 7.61 -6.18
N VAL A 17 21.57 8.25 -5.57
CA VAL A 17 20.54 7.55 -4.81
C VAL A 17 20.04 6.44 -5.72
N PRO A 18 20.18 5.15 -5.35
CA PRO A 18 19.72 4.06 -6.20
C PRO A 18 18.28 4.37 -6.60
N PRO A 19 17.92 4.31 -7.90
CA PRO A 19 16.55 4.50 -8.31
C PRO A 19 15.70 3.57 -7.46
N ALA A 20 14.69 4.13 -6.78
CA ALA A 20 13.77 3.34 -5.95
C ALA A 20 13.37 2.08 -6.74
N PRO A 21 13.40 0.88 -6.13
CA PRO A 21 13.22 -0.36 -6.86
C PRO A 21 11.95 -0.27 -7.70
N ALA A 22 12.08 -0.49 -9.01
CA ALA A 22 10.95 -0.52 -9.90
C ALA A 22 9.95 -1.56 -9.39
N VAL A 23 8.66 -1.18 -9.28
CA VAL A 23 7.59 -2.07 -8.80
C VAL A 23 7.67 -3.42 -9.51
N SER A 24 7.95 -4.47 -8.75
CA SER A 24 8.17 -5.81 -9.31
C SER A 24 6.83 -6.48 -9.72
N SER A 25 6.90 -7.55 -10.53
CA SER A 25 5.71 -8.37 -10.82
C SER A 25 5.13 -9.02 -9.56
N GLU A 26 5.99 -9.34 -8.59
CA GLU A 26 5.60 -9.94 -7.31
C GLU A 26 4.85 -8.93 -6.43
N ASP A 27 5.30 -7.67 -6.42
CA ASP A 27 4.63 -6.55 -5.75
C ASP A 27 3.18 -6.42 -6.22
N LYS A 28 2.98 -6.43 -7.54
CA LYS A 28 1.65 -6.33 -8.16
C LYS A 28 0.82 -7.57 -7.88
N THR A 29 1.43 -8.76 -7.88
CA THR A 29 0.72 -10.01 -7.62
C THR A 29 0.14 -10.00 -6.21
N VAL A 30 0.94 -9.71 -5.18
CA VAL A 30 0.45 -9.61 -3.79
C VAL A 30 -0.64 -8.55 -3.67
N ALA A 31 -0.43 -7.38 -4.27
CA ALA A 31 -1.38 -6.29 -4.23
C ALA A 31 -2.73 -6.65 -4.87
N ILE A 32 -2.75 -7.23 -6.07
CA ILE A 32 -3.97 -7.60 -6.79
C ILE A 32 -4.69 -8.75 -6.09
N VAL A 33 -3.95 -9.80 -5.69
CA VAL A 33 -4.53 -11.00 -5.05
C VAL A 33 -5.23 -10.64 -3.74
N SER A 34 -4.77 -9.59 -3.03
CA SER A 34 -5.42 -9.12 -1.81
C SER A 34 -6.88 -8.69 -1.99
N TYR A 35 -7.29 -8.31 -3.20
CA TYR A 35 -8.65 -7.81 -3.50
C TYR A 35 -9.63 -8.89 -3.96
N ILE A 36 -9.18 -10.06 -4.42
CA ILE A 36 -10.05 -11.01 -5.16
C ILE A 36 -11.21 -11.54 -4.31
N THR A 37 -10.93 -12.07 -3.14
CA THR A 37 -11.91 -12.56 -2.16
C THR A 37 -11.26 -12.57 -0.78
N LEU A 38 -11.99 -12.92 0.28
CA LEU A 38 -11.37 -13.19 1.59
C LEU A 38 -10.32 -14.31 1.52
N ILE A 39 -10.54 -15.32 0.67
CA ILE A 39 -9.56 -16.38 0.40
C ILE A 39 -8.33 -15.79 -0.31
N GLY A 40 -8.54 -14.95 -1.33
CA GLY A 40 -7.47 -14.22 -2.01
C GLY A 40 -6.65 -13.36 -1.04
N PHE A 41 -7.30 -12.68 -0.09
CA PHE A 41 -6.64 -11.92 0.96
C PHE A 41 -5.73 -12.79 1.84
N ILE A 42 -6.20 -13.96 2.28
CA ILE A 42 -5.37 -14.91 3.05
C ILE A 42 -4.17 -15.38 2.22
N VAL A 43 -4.38 -15.72 0.95
CA VAL A 43 -3.32 -16.11 0.02
C VAL A 43 -2.29 -14.99 -0.15
N ALA A 44 -2.73 -13.73 -0.28
CA ALA A 44 -1.85 -12.57 -0.37
C ALA A 44 -0.99 -12.39 0.89
N ILE A 45 -1.55 -12.63 2.09
CA ILE A 45 -0.76 -12.60 3.35
C ILE A 45 0.35 -13.66 3.31
N VAL A 46 0.04 -14.88 2.89
CA VAL A 46 1.03 -15.96 2.79
C VAL A 46 2.11 -15.61 1.77
N LEU A 47 1.72 -15.07 0.60
CA LEU A 47 2.64 -14.68 -0.45
C LEU A 47 3.56 -13.54 -0.01
N HIS A 48 3.01 -12.53 0.66
CA HIS A 48 3.75 -11.42 1.26
C HIS A 48 4.71 -11.87 2.36
N SER A 49 4.32 -12.87 3.15
CA SER A 49 5.19 -13.41 4.22
C SER A 49 6.44 -14.09 3.66
N LYS A 50 6.37 -14.61 2.43
CA LYS A 50 7.52 -15.17 1.71
C LYS A 50 8.39 -14.08 1.09
N ASN A 51 7.75 -13.11 0.43
CA ASN A 51 8.40 -11.99 -0.25
C ASN A 51 7.73 -10.68 0.19
N LYS A 52 8.36 -9.99 1.12
CA LYS A 52 7.83 -8.74 1.68
C LYS A 52 8.01 -7.60 0.69
N THR A 53 6.89 -7.02 0.26
CA THR A 53 6.88 -5.92 -0.71
C THR A 53 6.16 -4.70 -0.15
N GLN A 54 6.62 -3.49 -0.48
CA GLN A 54 5.97 -2.28 0.02
C GLN A 54 4.55 -2.12 -0.54
N LEU A 55 4.35 -2.44 -1.83
CA LEU A 55 3.04 -2.37 -2.49
C LEU A 55 2.08 -3.41 -1.92
N GLY A 56 2.55 -4.64 -1.71
CA GLY A 56 1.76 -5.70 -1.08
C GLY A 56 1.34 -5.33 0.34
N ALA A 57 2.29 -4.88 1.18
CA ALA A 57 2.00 -4.42 2.54
C ALA A 57 0.97 -3.28 2.56
N TYR A 58 1.06 -2.35 1.63
CA TYR A 58 0.11 -1.24 1.51
C TYR A 58 -1.31 -1.73 1.23
N HIS A 59 -1.50 -2.52 0.17
CA HIS A 59 -2.81 -3.00 -0.23
C HIS A 59 -3.39 -4.01 0.78
N LEU A 60 -2.57 -4.83 1.44
CA LEU A 60 -2.99 -5.70 2.54
C LEU A 60 -3.56 -4.91 3.72
N ARG A 61 -2.90 -3.83 4.17
CA ARG A 61 -3.45 -2.97 5.24
C ARG A 61 -4.76 -2.30 4.83
N GLN A 62 -4.80 -1.80 3.59
CA GLN A 62 -5.98 -1.15 3.04
C GLN A 62 -7.18 -2.12 2.93
N MET A 63 -6.95 -3.35 2.46
CA MET A 63 -7.99 -4.38 2.38
C MET A 63 -8.40 -4.90 3.76
N LEU A 64 -7.48 -5.02 4.71
CA LEU A 64 -7.81 -5.37 6.09
C LEU A 64 -8.80 -4.36 6.71
N MET A 65 -8.53 -3.07 6.53
CA MET A 65 -9.43 -2.00 6.98
C MET A 65 -10.77 -2.04 6.25
N PHE A 66 -10.76 -2.34 4.94
CA PHE A 66 -11.99 -2.51 4.15
C PHE A 66 -12.86 -3.67 4.66
N ILE A 67 -12.26 -4.83 4.95
CA ILE A 67 -12.95 -5.98 5.51
C ILE A 67 -13.60 -5.59 6.84
N ILE A 68 -12.88 -4.90 7.74
CA ILE A 68 -13.44 -4.42 9.01
C ILE A 68 -14.61 -3.45 8.78
N ALA A 69 -14.46 -2.49 7.86
CA ALA A 69 -15.52 -1.55 7.51
C ALA A 69 -16.77 -2.25 6.94
N SER A 70 -16.58 -3.34 6.20
CA SER A 70 -17.68 -4.13 5.63
C SER A 70 -18.49 -4.90 6.68
N LEU A 71 -17.96 -5.16 7.87
CA LEU A 71 -18.71 -5.81 8.96
C LEU A 71 -19.83 -4.92 9.53
N PHE A 72 -19.74 -3.60 9.32
CA PHE A 72 -20.74 -2.63 9.81
C PHE A 72 -21.92 -2.43 8.84
N VAL A 73 -22.05 -3.23 7.77
CA VAL A 73 -23.14 -3.13 6.79
C VAL A 73 -24.53 -3.40 7.39
N ALA A 74 -24.61 -4.05 8.56
CA ALA A 74 -25.86 -4.49 9.19
C ALA A 74 -26.77 -3.38 9.74
N ILE A 75 -26.47 -2.09 9.51
CA ILE A 75 -27.32 -0.98 9.94
C ILE A 75 -28.56 -0.91 9.02
N PRO A 76 -29.79 -1.12 9.55
CA PRO A 76 -31.01 -1.10 8.73
C PRO A 76 -31.22 0.27 8.07
N PHE A 77 -31.84 0.29 6.89
CA PHE A 77 -32.11 1.46 6.03
C PHE A 77 -30.92 2.09 5.26
N ILE A 78 -29.67 1.86 5.67
CA ILE A 78 -28.47 2.45 5.00
C ILE A 78 -27.71 1.42 4.13
N GLY A 79 -28.00 0.12 4.31
CA GLY A 79 -27.24 -0.97 3.72
C GLY A 79 -27.02 -0.92 2.20
N LEU A 80 -28.02 -0.49 1.42
CA LEU A 80 -27.89 -0.44 -0.06
C LEU A 80 -26.90 0.63 -0.53
N ILE A 81 -27.02 1.86 0.00
CA ILE A 81 -26.11 2.97 -0.31
C ILE A 81 -24.70 2.62 0.17
N TRP A 82 -24.60 2.06 1.36
CA TRP A 82 -23.32 1.65 1.94
C TRP A 82 -22.62 0.55 1.12
N MET A 83 -23.37 -0.45 0.63
CA MET A 83 -22.85 -1.48 -0.26
C MET A 83 -22.30 -0.88 -1.56
N LEU A 84 -22.99 0.08 -2.17
CA LEU A 84 -22.50 0.77 -3.37
C LEU A 84 -21.22 1.55 -3.11
N VAL A 85 -21.13 2.27 -1.98
CA VAL A 85 -19.91 2.98 -1.58
C VAL A 85 -18.75 2.00 -1.40
N LEU A 86 -18.96 0.91 -0.66
CA LEU A 86 -17.93 -0.12 -0.47
C LEU A 86 -17.50 -0.75 -1.80
N LEU A 87 -18.44 -1.02 -2.71
CA LEU A 87 -18.11 -1.56 -4.03
C LEU A 87 -17.22 -0.60 -4.83
N VAL A 88 -17.54 0.70 -4.85
CA VAL A 88 -16.74 1.73 -5.53
C VAL A 88 -15.33 1.81 -4.92
N LEU A 89 -15.22 1.82 -3.59
CA LEU A 89 -13.92 1.84 -2.92
C LEU A 89 -13.11 0.59 -3.26
N TRP A 90 -13.72 -0.60 -3.22
CA TRP A 90 -13.06 -1.85 -3.59
C TRP A 90 -12.52 -1.84 -5.02
N VAL A 91 -13.32 -1.41 -6.00
CA VAL A 91 -12.89 -1.30 -7.41
C VAL A 91 -11.74 -0.30 -7.55
N MET A 92 -11.80 0.86 -6.87
CA MET A 92 -10.73 1.86 -6.89
C MET A 92 -9.43 1.29 -6.31
N GLY A 93 -9.50 0.54 -5.22
CA GLY A 93 -8.36 -0.15 -4.62
C GLY A 93 -7.74 -1.19 -5.56
N LEU A 94 -8.59 -1.98 -6.24
CA LEU A 94 -8.15 -2.98 -7.22
C LEU A 94 -7.46 -2.33 -8.44
N ILE A 95 -8.01 -1.25 -8.97
CA ILE A 95 -7.40 -0.50 -10.09
C ILE A 95 -6.04 0.06 -9.67
N ALA A 96 -5.93 0.65 -8.47
CA ALA A 96 -4.67 1.16 -7.96
C ALA A 96 -3.62 0.04 -7.80
N ALA A 97 -4.02 -1.13 -7.30
CA ALA A 97 -3.17 -2.31 -7.20
C ALA A 97 -2.67 -2.79 -8.57
N ALA A 98 -3.57 -2.87 -9.56
CA ALA A 98 -3.21 -3.25 -10.92
C ALA A 98 -2.23 -2.25 -11.58
N GLN A 99 -2.34 -0.97 -11.24
CA GLN A 99 -1.43 0.08 -11.68
C GLN A 99 -0.11 0.12 -10.89
N GLY A 100 0.03 -0.64 -9.80
CA GLY A 100 1.20 -0.60 -8.93
C GLY A 100 1.31 0.68 -8.10
N LYS A 101 0.18 1.33 -7.79
CA LYS A 101 0.14 2.62 -7.08
C LYS A 101 -0.42 2.46 -5.67
N MET A 102 0.26 3.04 -4.70
CA MET A 102 -0.22 3.13 -3.31
C MET A 102 -1.22 4.28 -3.14
N THR A 103 -2.33 4.23 -3.88
CA THR A 103 -3.37 5.27 -3.81
C THR A 103 -4.35 4.97 -2.68
N PRO A 104 -4.49 5.86 -1.68
CA PRO A 104 -5.38 5.62 -0.55
C PRO A 104 -6.83 5.76 -0.99
N MET A 105 -7.64 4.78 -0.66
CA MET A 105 -9.10 4.92 -0.74
C MET A 105 -9.54 6.06 0.17
N PRO A 106 -10.48 6.93 -0.27
CA PRO A 106 -11.07 7.94 0.59
C PRO A 106 -11.52 7.33 1.92
N ILE A 107 -11.14 7.97 3.02
CA ILE A 107 -11.40 7.52 4.40
C ILE A 107 -10.62 6.23 4.76
N ILE A 108 -10.90 5.10 4.11
CA ILE A 108 -10.35 3.77 4.46
C ILE A 108 -8.83 3.73 4.38
N GLY A 109 -8.21 4.28 3.34
CA GLY A 109 -6.75 4.23 3.18
C GLY A 109 -6.02 4.99 4.29
N LYS A 110 -6.57 6.13 4.72
CA LYS A 110 -6.00 6.92 5.84
C LYS A 110 -6.18 6.20 7.17
N LEU A 111 -7.35 5.59 7.39
CA LEU A 111 -7.60 4.80 8.60
C LEU A 111 -6.67 3.57 8.64
N ALA A 112 -6.46 2.89 7.50
CA ALA A 112 -5.59 1.71 7.41
C ALA A 112 -4.16 2.03 7.84
N ILE A 113 -3.59 3.14 7.35
CA ILE A 113 -2.25 3.58 7.74
C ILE A 113 -2.20 3.95 9.23
N LYS A 114 -3.25 4.61 9.74
CA LYS A 114 -3.34 5.05 11.13
C LYS A 114 -3.46 3.88 12.12
N PHE A 115 -4.30 2.89 11.83
CA PHE A 115 -4.56 1.76 12.74
C PHE A 115 -3.58 0.60 12.55
N PHE A 116 -2.99 0.47 11.36
CA PHE A 116 -2.10 -0.64 11.02
C PHE A 116 -0.72 -0.16 10.51
N PRO A 117 -0.01 0.76 11.19
CA PRO A 117 1.27 1.26 10.69
C PRO A 117 2.33 0.15 10.59
N ASN A 118 2.27 -0.84 11.49
CA ASN A 118 3.27 -1.91 11.61
C ASN A 118 2.78 -3.30 11.17
N VAL A 119 1.59 -3.39 10.58
CA VAL A 119 1.06 -4.68 10.10
C VAL A 119 1.59 -4.94 8.69
N PHE A 120 2.02 -6.18 8.42
CA PHE A 120 2.60 -6.59 7.14
C PHE A 120 3.92 -5.88 6.78
N GLN A 121 4.70 -5.42 7.78
CA GLN A 121 6.07 -4.94 7.56
C GLN A 121 6.98 -6.02 7.02
#